data_AF-A0A2E8DWV9-F1
#
_entry.id   AF-A0A2E8DWV9-F1
#
_cell.length_a   1.000
_cell.length_b   1.000
_cell.length_c   1.000
_cell.angle_alpha   90.00
_cell.angle_beta   90.00
_cell.angle_gamma   90.00
#
_symmetry.space_group_name_H-M   'P 1'
#
loop_
_entity.id
_entity.type
_entity.pdbx_description
1 polymer ?
#
loop_
_entity_poly.entity_id
_entity_poly.type
_entity_poly.pdbx_seq_one_letter_code
_entity_poly.pdbx_strand_id
1 'polypeptide(L)'
;MTKIGLNRSSTVVSLRSVVLGSLLIPLNNYFIMWNHLRYWSTLPTTISLIYNVVITVVVLVSLNVVIRIIAPEFVFQRGELLTIYTMLSIGSVLAGHDMIQTIMPTISDGFWFSTPENEGKKLFGHDLSVWLVINDTSVLPAFYSGESTFYTFHHLSTWFRPIMCWAVLLIILTGIMICLSALLSKQWIRNERLAYPVIQLPLEITYPNERLFKSKMMWLGFAIAGSIDLINGVHVFLPVLPQIPVRQVEIGQYVTEKPWAAIGWTPLYILSFAVGLGFLMPVSMSFSVWFFIFFGNLNAF
;
A
#
# COMPACT_ATOMS: atom_id res chain seq x y z
N MET A 1 -13.94 27.00 -40.01
CA MET A 1 -14.83 26.66 -38.87
C MET A 1 -15.23 25.20 -39.00
N THR A 2 -14.41 24.31 -38.47
CA THR A 2 -14.63 22.86 -38.55
C THR A 2 -14.97 22.41 -37.14
N LYS A 3 -16.20 21.92 -36.96
CA LYS A 3 -16.76 21.52 -35.67
C LYS A 3 -15.81 20.54 -34.98
N ILE A 4 -15.19 20.98 -33.89
CA ILE A 4 -14.52 20.13 -32.91
C ILE A 4 -15.61 19.21 -32.36
N GLY A 5 -15.61 17.97 -32.85
CA GLY A 5 -16.44 16.92 -32.29
C GLY A 5 -16.11 16.79 -30.82
N LEU A 6 -17.12 16.99 -29.97
CA LEU A 6 -17.09 16.60 -28.57
C LEU A 6 -16.59 15.16 -28.50
N ASN A 7 -15.31 15.01 -28.12
CA ASN A 7 -14.70 13.73 -27.85
C ASN A 7 -15.49 13.14 -26.68
N ARG A 8 -16.42 12.22 -26.96
CA ARG A 8 -17.08 11.42 -25.94
C ARG A 8 -15.97 10.68 -25.20
N SER A 9 -15.58 11.21 -24.05
CA SER A 9 -14.86 10.47 -23.02
C SER A 9 -15.78 9.36 -22.55
N SER A 10 -15.85 8.25 -23.30
CA SER A 10 -16.65 7.09 -22.93
C SER A 10 -15.95 6.41 -21.75
N THR A 11 -16.36 6.84 -20.57
CA THR A 11 -16.32 6.11 -19.30
C THR A 11 -17.02 4.75 -19.46
N VAL A 12 -16.38 3.83 -20.17
CA VAL A 12 -16.86 2.45 -20.28
C VAL A 12 -15.76 1.57 -19.74
N VAL A 13 -16.02 1.01 -18.56
CA VAL A 13 -15.26 -0.11 -18.01
C VAL A 13 -15.28 -1.21 -19.06
N SER A 14 -14.14 -1.48 -19.70
CA SER A 14 -14.07 -2.52 -20.74
C SER A 14 -13.93 -3.89 -20.08
N LEU A 15 -14.57 -4.92 -20.65
CA LEU A 15 -14.40 -6.30 -20.18
C LEU A 15 -12.92 -6.71 -20.20
N ARG A 16 -12.17 -6.24 -21.20
CA ARG A 16 -10.72 -6.44 -21.32
C ARG A 16 -9.96 -5.90 -20.10
N SER A 17 -10.26 -4.68 -19.66
CA SER A 17 -9.61 -4.08 -18.49
C SER A 17 -9.94 -4.83 -17.19
N VAL A 18 -11.17 -5.33 -17.06
CA VAL A 18 -11.59 -6.14 -15.92
C VAL A 18 -10.85 -7.48 -15.91
N VAL A 19 -10.81 -8.19 -17.04
CA VAL A 19 -10.09 -9.46 -17.15
C VAL A 19 -8.61 -9.28 -16.86
N LEU A 20 -7.97 -8.26 -17.45
CA LEU A 20 -6.56 -7.99 -17.20
C LEU A 20 -6.31 -7.60 -15.74
N GLY A 21 -7.15 -6.74 -15.16
CA GLY A 21 -7.10 -6.40 -13.74
C GLY A 21 -7.21 -7.62 -12.85
N SER A 22 -8.17 -8.51 -13.09
CA SER A 22 -8.34 -9.77 -12.36
C SER A 22 -7.13 -10.69 -12.45
N LEU A 23 -6.48 -10.78 -13.62
CA LEU A 23 -5.25 -11.56 -13.79
C LEU A 23 -4.04 -10.92 -13.09
N LEU A 24 -3.99 -9.59 -13.03
CA LEU A 24 -2.90 -8.86 -12.37
C LEU A 24 -3.04 -8.84 -10.84
N ILE A 25 -4.25 -8.97 -10.27
CA ILE A 25 -4.45 -8.96 -8.81
C ILE A 25 -3.62 -10.04 -8.09
N PRO A 26 -3.63 -11.34 -8.47
CA PRO A 26 -2.80 -12.35 -7.81
C PRO A 26 -1.31 -12.05 -7.89
N LEU A 27 -0.82 -11.58 -9.05
CA LEU A 27 0.59 -11.23 -9.24
C LEU A 27 1.00 -10.03 -8.37
N ASN A 28 0.13 -9.02 -8.32
CA ASN A 28 0.30 -7.84 -7.49
C ASN A 28 0.30 -8.19 -6.00
N ASN A 29 -0.62 -9.06 -5.56
CA ASN A 29 -0.70 -9.50 -4.17
C ASN A 29 0.50 -10.39 -3.80
N TYR A 30 0.95 -11.24 -4.71
CA TYR A 30 2.17 -12.02 -4.53
C TYR A 30 3.38 -11.09 -4.32
N PHE A 31 3.51 -10.04 -5.14
CA PHE A 31 4.57 -9.04 -4.96
C PHE A 31 4.50 -8.38 -3.57
N ILE A 32 3.30 -8.00 -3.10
CA ILE A 32 3.12 -7.41 -1.76
C ILE A 32 3.56 -8.38 -0.66
N MET A 33 3.08 -9.62 -0.71
CA MET A 33 3.40 -10.64 0.30
C MET A 33 4.89 -10.97 0.31
N TRP A 34 5.47 -11.17 -0.88
CA TRP A 34 6.88 -11.51 -1.03
C TRP A 34 7.79 -10.38 -0.52
N ASN A 35 7.46 -9.12 -0.84
CA ASN A 35 8.25 -7.96 -0.44
C ASN A 35 8.29 -7.81 1.09
N HIS A 36 7.16 -8.02 1.77
CA HIS A 36 7.09 -7.95 3.23
C HIS A 36 7.73 -9.18 3.90
N LEU A 37 7.29 -10.39 3.55
CA LEU A 37 7.69 -11.62 4.25
C LEU A 37 9.16 -11.97 4.03
N ARG A 38 9.72 -11.68 2.85
CA ARG A 38 11.11 -12.04 2.52
C ARG A 38 12.10 -10.93 2.83
N TYR A 39 11.76 -9.69 2.48
CA TYR A 39 12.72 -8.58 2.52
C TYR A 39 12.47 -7.60 3.65
N TRP A 40 11.39 -7.78 4.44
CA TRP A 40 11.00 -6.86 5.51
C TRP A 40 10.95 -5.41 4.99
N SER A 41 10.57 -5.28 3.72
CA SER A 41 10.66 -4.05 2.96
C SER A 41 9.45 -3.16 3.23
N THR A 42 9.52 -1.94 2.71
CA THR A 42 8.48 -0.92 2.86
C THR A 42 7.12 -1.44 2.40
N LEU A 43 6.13 -1.36 3.28
CA LEU A 43 4.77 -1.81 3.03
C LEU A 43 4.07 -0.85 2.05
N PRO A 44 3.76 -1.28 0.80
CA PRO A 44 3.11 -0.39 -0.18
C PRO A 44 1.77 0.17 0.28
N THR A 45 1.10 -0.54 1.18
CA THR A 45 -0.24 -0.21 1.67
C THR A 45 -0.24 0.72 2.88
N THR A 46 0.91 0.95 3.53
CA THR A 46 1.00 1.89 4.66
C THR A 46 1.35 3.31 4.20
N ILE A 47 1.67 3.48 2.91
CA ILE A 47 1.86 4.78 2.27
C ILE A 47 0.59 5.11 1.47
N SER A 48 0.08 6.34 1.57
CA SER A 48 -1.18 6.73 0.90
C SER A 48 -1.15 6.53 -0.63
N LEU A 49 0.02 6.69 -1.25
CA LEU A 49 0.25 6.37 -2.66
C LEU A 49 0.71 4.92 -2.78
N ILE A 50 -0.18 4.06 -3.30
CA ILE A 50 0.07 2.63 -3.48
C ILE A 50 1.06 2.41 -4.64
N TYR A 51 2.35 2.45 -4.32
CA TYR A 51 3.42 2.55 -5.32
C TYR A 51 3.49 1.34 -6.26
N ASN A 52 3.16 0.13 -5.79
CA ASN A 52 3.15 -1.09 -6.62
C ASN A 52 2.15 -0.98 -7.77
N VAL A 53 1.00 -0.34 -7.51
CA VAL A 53 -0.01 -0.09 -8.55
C VAL A 53 0.46 1.00 -9.51
N VAL A 54 1.10 2.06 -9.01
CA VAL A 54 1.70 3.10 -9.85
C VAL A 54 2.74 2.50 -10.79
N ILE A 55 3.65 1.66 -10.29
CA ILE A 55 4.65 0.95 -11.09
C ILE A 55 3.96 0.10 -12.16
N THR A 56 2.94 -0.67 -11.79
CA THR A 56 2.18 -1.50 -12.73
C THR A 56 1.57 -0.66 -13.86
N VAL A 57 0.95 0.49 -13.53
CA VAL A 57 0.39 1.39 -14.54
C VAL A 57 1.46 2.02 -15.41
N VAL A 58 2.61 2.42 -14.85
CA VAL A 58 3.75 2.94 -15.64
C VAL A 58 4.26 1.88 -16.62
N VAL A 59 4.35 0.63 -16.19
CA VAL A 59 4.71 -0.49 -17.07
C VAL A 59 3.67 -0.67 -18.18
N LEU A 60 2.37 -0.66 -17.86
CA LEU A 60 1.30 -0.78 -18.86
C LEU A 60 1.30 0.38 -19.86
N VAL A 61 1.54 1.62 -19.40
CA VAL A 61 1.67 2.80 -20.27
C VAL A 61 2.89 2.68 -21.18
N SER A 62 4.02 2.21 -20.65
CA SER A 62 5.25 1.99 -21.43
C SER A 62 5.05 0.91 -22.49
N LEU A 63 4.40 -0.20 -22.12
CA LEU A 63 4.00 -1.25 -23.07
C LEU A 63 3.03 -0.71 -24.13
N ASN A 64 2.16 0.23 -23.76
CA ASN A 64 1.23 0.87 -24.69
C ASN A 64 1.93 1.59 -25.85
N VAL A 65 3.12 2.16 -25.61
CA VAL A 65 3.95 2.77 -26.67
C VAL A 65 4.39 1.71 -27.68
N VAL A 66 4.81 0.53 -27.20
CA VAL A 66 5.22 -0.60 -28.04
C VAL A 66 4.02 -1.20 -28.78
N ILE A 67 2.89 -1.40 -28.08
CA ILE A 67 1.65 -1.93 -28.66
C ILE A 67 1.13 -1.01 -29.76
N ARG A 68 1.26 0.32 -29.61
CA ARG A 68 0.86 1.27 -30.66
C ARG A 68 1.60 1.03 -31.98
N ILE A 69 2.82 0.53 -31.93
CA ILE A 69 3.64 0.22 -33.12
C ILE A 69 3.27 -1.14 -33.71
N ILE A 70 3.10 -2.16 -32.87
CA ILE A 70 2.95 -3.56 -33.31
C ILE A 70 1.49 -3.93 -33.57
N ALA A 71 0.57 -3.49 -32.71
CA ALA A 71 -0.83 -3.92 -32.72
C ALA A 71 -1.73 -2.76 -32.21
N PRO A 72 -1.94 -1.70 -33.03
CA PRO A 72 -2.62 -0.48 -32.62
C PRO A 72 -4.06 -0.69 -32.13
N GLU A 73 -4.71 -1.76 -32.58
CA GLU A 73 -6.06 -2.17 -32.16
C GLU A 73 -6.12 -2.54 -30.66
N PHE A 74 -4.99 -2.94 -30.07
CA PHE A 74 -4.89 -3.36 -28.68
C PHE A 74 -4.37 -2.26 -27.73
N VAL A 75 -4.21 -1.02 -28.19
CA VAL A 75 -3.77 0.08 -27.31
C VAL A 75 -4.77 0.30 -26.19
N PHE A 76 -4.29 0.29 -24.94
CA PHE A 76 -5.12 0.55 -23.78
C PHE A 76 -5.61 2.00 -23.77
N GLN A 77 -6.90 2.17 -23.54
CA GLN A 77 -7.50 3.49 -23.35
C GLN A 77 -7.30 3.99 -21.91
N ARG A 78 -7.40 5.32 -21.72
CA ARG A 78 -7.29 5.94 -20.39
C ARG A 78 -8.27 5.32 -19.37
N GLY A 79 -9.51 5.07 -19.79
CA GLY A 79 -10.51 4.44 -18.93
C GLY A 79 -10.13 3.03 -18.48
N GLU A 80 -9.48 2.26 -19.35
CA GLU A 80 -9.01 0.90 -19.03
C GLU A 80 -7.87 0.94 -18.01
N LEU A 81 -6.88 1.81 -18.21
CA LEU A 81 -5.76 1.99 -17.28
C LEU A 81 -6.24 2.45 -15.89
N LEU A 82 -7.20 3.38 -15.83
CA LEU A 82 -7.80 3.85 -14.57
C LEU A 82 -8.67 2.78 -13.90
N THR A 83 -9.31 1.91 -14.68
CA THR A 83 -10.04 0.76 -14.14
C THR A 83 -9.06 -0.22 -13.49
N ILE A 84 -7.98 -0.57 -14.19
CA ILE A 84 -6.92 -1.46 -13.67
C ILE A 84 -6.28 -0.84 -12.42
N TYR A 85 -5.96 0.46 -12.44
CA TYR A 85 -5.45 1.18 -11.28
C TYR A 85 -6.39 1.04 -10.07
N THR A 86 -7.68 1.27 -10.25
CA THR A 86 -8.69 1.15 -9.18
C THR A 86 -8.79 -0.29 -8.65
N MET A 87 -8.88 -1.28 -9.54
CA MET A 87 -8.96 -2.70 -9.17
C MET A 87 -7.73 -3.16 -8.37
N LEU A 88 -6.53 -2.82 -8.84
CA LEU A 88 -5.30 -3.18 -8.16
C LEU A 88 -5.10 -2.42 -6.86
N SER A 89 -5.56 -1.17 -6.77
CA SER A 89 -5.52 -0.39 -5.52
C SER A 89 -6.37 -1.06 -4.43
N ILE A 90 -7.62 -1.42 -4.76
CA ILE A 90 -8.52 -2.12 -3.82
C ILE A 90 -7.93 -3.49 -3.45
N GLY A 91 -7.46 -4.26 -4.43
CA GLY A 91 -6.82 -5.55 -4.19
C GLY A 91 -5.57 -5.46 -3.30
N SER A 92 -4.75 -4.42 -3.50
CA SER A 92 -3.56 -4.16 -2.69
C SER A 92 -3.91 -3.87 -1.25
N VAL A 93 -4.89 -2.99 -0.99
CA VAL A 93 -5.32 -2.64 0.37
C VAL A 93 -5.83 -3.88 1.12
N LEU A 94 -6.59 -4.75 0.46
CA LEU A 94 -7.05 -6.00 1.06
C LEU A 94 -5.91 -6.99 1.33
N ALA A 95 -4.88 -7.01 0.49
CA ALA A 95 -3.65 -7.78 0.70
C ALA A 95 -2.64 -7.08 1.63
N GLY A 96 -3.00 -5.92 2.20
CA GLY A 96 -2.12 -5.10 3.00
C GLY A 96 -1.78 -5.69 4.36
N HIS A 97 -0.80 -5.04 5.02
CA HIS A 97 -0.34 -5.40 6.36
C HIS A 97 -1.50 -5.47 7.37
N ASP A 98 -2.28 -4.39 7.44
CA ASP A 98 -3.36 -4.21 8.40
C ASP A 98 -4.65 -5.00 8.06
N MET A 99 -4.57 -5.89 7.08
CA MET A 99 -5.72 -6.66 6.58
C MET A 99 -5.35 -8.16 6.56
N ILE A 100 -5.19 -8.78 5.37
CA ILE A 100 -4.93 -10.22 5.26
C ILE A 100 -3.64 -10.66 5.98
N GLN A 101 -2.58 -9.84 5.97
CA GLN A 101 -1.30 -10.24 6.58
C GLN A 101 -1.39 -10.39 8.10
N THR A 102 -2.25 -9.62 8.77
CA THR A 102 -2.47 -9.72 10.22
C THR A 102 -3.48 -10.81 10.57
N ILE A 103 -4.48 -11.02 9.69
CA ILE A 103 -5.49 -12.07 9.87
C ILE A 103 -4.85 -13.45 9.83
N MET A 104 -3.85 -13.66 8.97
CA MET A 104 -3.23 -14.96 8.78
C MET A 104 -2.61 -15.53 10.08
N PRO A 105 -1.75 -14.79 10.82
CA PRO A 105 -1.35 -15.17 12.18
C PRO A 105 -2.52 -15.25 13.15
N THR A 106 -3.49 -14.33 13.09
CA THR A 106 -4.64 -14.34 14.03
C THR A 106 -5.42 -15.67 13.96
N ILE A 107 -5.57 -16.25 12.76
CA ILE A 107 -6.25 -17.54 12.57
C ILE A 107 -5.45 -18.69 13.19
N SER A 108 -4.13 -18.73 13.04
CA SER A 108 -3.27 -19.83 13.50
C SER A 108 -2.83 -19.72 14.96
N ASP A 109 -2.53 -18.50 15.41
CA ASP A 109 -1.84 -18.23 16.67
C ASP A 109 -2.74 -18.46 17.89
N GLY A 110 -4.07 -18.37 17.71
CA GLY A 110 -5.05 -18.36 18.78
C GLY A 110 -4.85 -19.46 19.83
N PHE A 111 -4.64 -20.70 19.40
CA PHE A 111 -4.34 -21.82 20.30
C PHE A 111 -2.90 -22.35 20.19
N TRP A 112 -2.15 -21.97 19.16
CA TRP A 112 -0.81 -22.50 18.89
C TRP A 112 0.19 -22.21 20.01
N PHE A 113 0.21 -20.97 20.51
CA PHE A 113 1.16 -20.53 21.53
C PHE A 113 0.69 -20.79 22.96
N SER A 114 -0.42 -21.52 23.15
CA SER A 114 -0.88 -21.90 24.49
C SER A 114 -0.03 -23.04 25.04
N THR A 115 0.67 -22.80 26.15
CA THR A 115 1.43 -23.82 26.87
C THR A 115 0.81 -24.08 28.25
N PRO A 116 1.11 -25.21 28.92
CA PRO A 116 0.66 -25.44 30.28
C PRO A 116 1.10 -24.34 31.26
N GLU A 117 2.27 -23.74 31.05
CA GLU A 117 2.86 -22.72 31.93
C GLU A 117 2.20 -21.35 31.80
N ASN A 118 1.76 -20.98 30.59
CA ASN A 118 1.09 -19.69 30.36
C ASN A 118 -0.43 -19.76 30.57
N GLU A 119 -0.98 -20.97 30.79
CA GLU A 119 -2.41 -21.24 30.94
C GLU A 119 -3.31 -20.62 29.86
N GLY A 120 -2.77 -20.28 28.67
CA GLY A 120 -3.45 -19.45 27.68
C GLY A 120 -4.79 -20.03 27.22
N LYS A 121 -4.86 -21.35 27.03
CA LYS A 121 -6.09 -22.05 26.67
C LYS A 121 -7.16 -22.00 27.77
N LYS A 122 -6.75 -22.02 29.04
CA LYS A 122 -7.66 -21.97 30.20
C LYS A 122 -8.17 -20.55 30.43
N LEU A 123 -7.29 -19.55 30.25
CA LEU A 123 -7.61 -18.14 30.42
C LEU A 123 -8.49 -17.62 29.27
N PHE A 124 -8.10 -17.88 28.02
CA PHE A 124 -8.69 -17.22 26.83
C PHE A 124 -9.44 -18.15 25.89
N GLY A 125 -9.35 -19.48 26.09
CA GLY A 125 -9.93 -20.44 25.15
C GLY A 125 -11.45 -20.36 25.02
N HIS A 126 -12.14 -19.82 26.02
CA HIS A 126 -13.59 -19.60 25.99
C HIS A 126 -13.99 -18.34 25.20
N ASP A 127 -13.11 -17.34 25.16
CA ASP A 127 -13.32 -16.09 24.42
C ASP A 127 -12.94 -16.23 22.93
N LEU A 128 -12.07 -17.19 22.63
CA LEU A 128 -11.65 -17.50 21.26
C LEU A 128 -12.77 -18.20 20.48
N SER A 129 -13.33 -17.48 19.52
CA SER A 129 -14.34 -18.00 18.61
C SER A 129 -13.76 -19.10 17.70
N VAL A 130 -14.14 -20.37 17.95
CA VAL A 130 -13.73 -21.57 17.16
C VAL A 130 -14.06 -21.53 15.66
N TRP A 131 -14.83 -20.54 15.22
CA TRP A 131 -15.16 -20.31 13.80
C TRP A 131 -14.28 -19.23 13.14
N LEU A 132 -13.50 -18.49 13.92
CA LEU A 132 -12.56 -17.46 13.45
C LEU A 132 -11.09 -17.87 13.60
N VAL A 133 -10.80 -18.83 14.48
CA VAL A 133 -9.44 -19.37 14.71
C VAL A 133 -9.41 -20.88 14.52
N ILE A 134 -8.23 -21.42 14.25
CA ILE A 134 -8.01 -22.87 14.18
C ILE A 134 -7.84 -23.41 15.60
N ASN A 135 -8.79 -24.27 15.99
CA ASN A 135 -8.74 -24.98 17.27
C ASN A 135 -8.00 -26.33 17.17
N ASP A 136 -7.91 -26.90 15.96
CA ASP A 136 -7.21 -28.15 15.74
C ASP A 136 -5.70 -27.93 15.62
N THR A 137 -5.00 -28.15 16.73
CA THR A 137 -3.55 -28.00 16.81
C THR A 137 -2.78 -29.11 16.09
N SER A 138 -3.43 -30.12 15.50
CA SER A 138 -2.73 -31.15 14.72
C SER A 138 -2.28 -30.65 13.34
N VAL A 139 -2.97 -29.63 12.80
CA VAL A 139 -2.70 -29.05 11.48
C VAL A 139 -1.65 -27.93 11.53
N LEU A 140 -1.53 -27.27 12.68
CA LEU A 140 -0.66 -26.11 12.86
C LEU A 140 0.86 -26.43 12.81
N PRO A 141 1.37 -27.59 13.30
CA PRO A 141 2.78 -27.92 13.18
C PRO A 141 3.28 -27.92 11.74
N ALA A 142 2.46 -28.41 10.80
CA ALA A 142 2.75 -28.39 9.37
C ALA A 142 2.77 -26.97 8.78
N PHE A 143 1.99 -26.05 9.34
CA PHE A 143 1.99 -24.64 8.94
C PHE A 143 3.24 -23.90 9.44
N TYR A 144 3.62 -24.06 10.71
CA TYR A 144 4.77 -23.34 11.29
C TYR A 144 6.12 -23.98 10.98
N SER A 145 6.20 -25.30 10.98
CA SER A 145 7.46 -26.04 10.79
C SER A 145 7.77 -26.31 9.31
N GLY A 146 6.76 -26.19 8.44
CA GLY A 146 6.86 -26.55 7.03
C GLY A 146 6.85 -28.07 6.81
N GLU A 147 7.58 -28.54 5.79
CA GLU A 147 7.77 -29.96 5.44
C GLU A 147 6.47 -30.76 5.13
N SER A 148 5.40 -30.05 4.75
CA SER A 148 4.11 -30.65 4.42
C SER A 148 3.43 -29.89 3.28
N THR A 149 2.41 -30.51 2.68
CA THR A 149 1.56 -29.89 1.66
C THR A 149 0.29 -29.29 2.26
N PHE A 150 -0.05 -28.06 1.88
CA PHE A 150 -1.31 -27.42 2.24
C PHE A 150 -2.52 -28.06 1.55
N TYR A 151 -2.31 -28.76 0.44
CA TYR A 151 -3.38 -29.23 -0.45
C TYR A 151 -4.03 -30.55 -0.02
N THR A 152 -3.78 -31.03 1.21
CA THR A 152 -4.49 -32.20 1.72
C THR A 152 -5.92 -31.81 2.09
N PHE A 153 -6.85 -32.75 1.92
CA PHE A 153 -8.25 -32.52 2.30
C PHE A 153 -8.37 -32.13 3.77
N HIS A 154 -7.58 -32.75 4.66
CA HIS A 154 -7.55 -32.43 6.09
C HIS A 154 -7.20 -30.96 6.33
N HIS A 155 -6.07 -30.47 5.78
CA HIS A 155 -5.66 -29.08 5.93
C HIS A 155 -6.70 -28.13 5.33
N LEU A 156 -7.15 -28.38 4.10
CA LEU A 156 -8.14 -27.53 3.45
C LEU A 156 -9.44 -27.45 4.28
N SER A 157 -9.94 -28.56 4.80
CA SER A 157 -11.18 -28.58 5.58
C SER A 157 -11.08 -27.82 6.91
N THR A 158 -9.95 -27.94 7.63
CA THR A 158 -9.70 -27.23 8.89
C THR A 158 -9.57 -25.73 8.69
N TRP A 159 -8.94 -25.31 7.59
CA TRP A 159 -8.74 -23.89 7.27
C TRP A 159 -9.95 -23.23 6.61
N PHE A 160 -10.81 -24.01 5.94
CA PHE A 160 -11.93 -23.47 5.15
C PHE A 160 -12.87 -22.60 5.97
N ARG A 161 -13.32 -23.09 7.13
CA ARG A 161 -14.31 -22.37 7.94
C ARG A 161 -13.80 -21.01 8.44
N PRO A 162 -12.63 -20.90 9.11
CA PRO A 162 -12.05 -19.60 9.48
C PRO A 162 -11.87 -18.66 8.30
N ILE A 163 -11.31 -19.14 7.18
CA ILE A 163 -11.07 -18.31 5.99
C ILE A 163 -12.37 -17.75 5.45
N MET A 164 -13.43 -18.56 5.35
CA MET A 164 -14.74 -18.09 4.86
C MET A 164 -15.35 -17.05 5.80
N CYS A 165 -15.28 -17.25 7.12
CA CYS A 165 -15.80 -16.30 8.09
C CYS A 165 -15.07 -14.95 8.03
N TRP A 166 -13.73 -14.97 7.95
CA TRP A 166 -12.93 -13.76 7.77
C TRP A 166 -13.17 -13.10 6.41
N ALA A 167 -13.32 -13.87 5.33
CA ALA A 167 -13.63 -13.33 4.01
C ALA A 167 -14.97 -12.57 4.00
N VAL A 168 -16.01 -13.16 4.61
CA VAL A 168 -17.33 -12.50 4.75
C VAL A 168 -17.20 -11.21 5.57
N LEU A 169 -16.49 -11.26 6.71
CA LEU A 169 -16.26 -10.08 7.55
C LEU A 169 -15.55 -8.96 6.77
N LEU A 170 -14.48 -9.29 6.03
CA LEU A 170 -13.73 -8.32 5.22
C LEU A 170 -14.57 -7.73 4.09
N ILE A 171 -15.41 -8.53 3.43
CA ILE A 171 -16.32 -8.04 2.38
C ILE A 171 -17.32 -7.05 2.99
N ILE A 172 -17.93 -7.38 4.13
CA ILE A 172 -18.87 -6.49 4.82
C ILE A 172 -18.17 -5.19 5.24
N LEU A 173 -17.01 -5.29 5.89
CA LEU A 173 -16.24 -4.13 6.34
C LEU A 173 -15.86 -3.23 5.17
N THR A 174 -15.36 -3.81 4.08
CA THR A 174 -15.02 -3.07 2.86
C THR A 174 -16.25 -2.40 2.26
N GLY A 175 -17.38 -3.09 2.22
CA GLY A 175 -18.66 -2.52 1.79
C GLY A 175 -19.08 -1.31 2.63
N ILE A 176 -18.99 -1.42 3.96
CA ILE A 176 -19.26 -0.30 4.88
C ILE A 176 -18.33 0.88 4.59
N MET A 177 -17.03 0.63 4.43
CA MET A 177 -16.05 1.69 4.14
C MET A 177 -16.31 2.39 2.81
N ILE A 178 -16.68 1.63 1.76
CA ILE A 178 -17.08 2.19 0.46
C ILE A 178 -18.36 3.03 0.61
N CYS A 179 -19.36 2.55 1.35
CA CYS A 179 -20.60 3.29 1.60
C CYS A 179 -20.33 4.60 2.36
N LEU A 180 -19.53 4.55 3.43
CA LEU A 180 -19.13 5.73 4.19
C LEU A 180 -18.36 6.72 3.30
N SER A 181 -17.40 6.22 2.51
CA SER A 181 -16.66 7.04 1.55
C SER A 181 -17.59 7.71 0.53
N ALA A 182 -18.57 6.97 -0.01
CA ALA A 182 -19.55 7.52 -0.96
C ALA A 182 -20.42 8.62 -0.33
N LEU A 183 -20.84 8.47 0.92
CA LEU A 183 -21.62 9.47 1.66
C LEU A 183 -20.78 10.72 1.96
N LEU A 184 -19.57 10.53 2.50
CA LEU A 184 -18.67 11.61 2.91
C LEU A 184 -18.02 12.33 1.73
N SER A 185 -17.81 11.64 0.60
CA SER A 185 -17.17 12.22 -0.59
C SER A 185 -17.86 13.50 -1.05
N LYS A 186 -19.20 13.55 -1.00
CA LYS A 186 -19.97 14.75 -1.37
C LYS A 186 -19.69 15.92 -0.45
N GLN A 187 -19.60 15.67 0.86
CA GLN A 187 -19.28 16.68 1.87
C GLN A 187 -17.85 17.18 1.68
N TRP A 188 -16.89 16.26 1.59
CA TRP A 188 -15.47 16.58 1.44
C TRP A 188 -15.16 17.34 0.16
N ILE A 189 -15.77 16.96 -0.96
CA ILE A 189 -15.55 17.63 -2.24
C ILE A 189 -16.22 19.00 -2.28
N ARG A 190 -17.49 19.10 -1.87
CA ARG A 190 -18.28 20.33 -2.07
C ARG A 190 -18.03 21.38 -1.00
N ASN A 191 -18.00 20.96 0.26
CA ASN A 191 -18.02 21.86 1.41
C ASN A 191 -16.62 22.07 2.00
N GLU A 192 -15.83 21.00 2.13
CA GLU A 192 -14.49 21.08 2.73
C GLU A 192 -13.36 21.25 1.68
N ARG A 193 -13.69 21.10 0.40
CA ARG A 193 -12.76 21.24 -0.74
C ARG A 193 -11.46 20.46 -0.52
N LEU A 194 -11.59 19.24 0.00
CA LEU A 194 -10.45 18.39 0.28
C LEU A 194 -9.67 18.16 -1.02
N ALA A 195 -8.39 18.56 -1.02
CA ALA A 195 -7.50 18.26 -2.12
C ALA A 195 -7.22 16.74 -2.10
N TYR A 196 -7.33 16.08 -3.25
CA TYR A 196 -6.95 14.67 -3.43
C TYR A 196 -5.60 14.61 -4.17
N PRO A 197 -4.47 14.97 -3.54
CA PRO A 197 -3.19 15.07 -4.24
C PRO A 197 -2.68 13.73 -4.76
N VAL A 198 -2.94 12.66 -4.02
CA VAL A 198 -2.43 11.31 -4.31
C VAL A 198 -2.93 10.78 -5.66
N ILE A 199 -4.13 11.15 -6.09
CA ILE A 199 -4.71 10.69 -7.37
C ILE A 199 -4.15 11.43 -8.58
N GLN A 200 -3.48 12.58 -8.39
CA GLN A 200 -2.97 13.39 -9.50
C GLN A 200 -1.91 12.64 -10.30
N LEU A 201 -1.01 11.92 -9.63
CA LEU A 201 0.05 11.18 -10.31
C LEU A 201 -0.52 10.08 -11.24
N PRO A 202 -1.40 9.16 -10.79
CA PRO A 202 -2.08 8.20 -11.68
C PRO A 202 -2.85 8.87 -12.83
N LEU A 203 -3.50 10.00 -12.58
CA LEU A 203 -4.25 10.74 -13.60
C LEU A 203 -3.36 11.33 -14.69
N GLU A 204 -2.17 11.83 -14.32
CA GLU A 204 -1.17 12.38 -15.23
C GLU A 204 -0.42 11.28 -16.00
N ILE A 205 -0.08 10.16 -15.34
CA ILE A 205 0.54 8.99 -15.99
C ILE A 205 -0.37 8.44 -17.11
N THR A 206 -1.69 8.42 -16.88
CA THR A 206 -2.67 7.91 -17.86
C THR A 206 -3.14 8.97 -18.86
N TYR A 207 -2.58 10.18 -18.82
CA TYR A 207 -3.02 11.29 -19.67
C TYR A 207 -2.53 11.11 -21.12
N PRO A 208 -3.40 11.23 -22.15
CA PRO A 208 -3.05 10.90 -23.54
C PRO A 208 -1.89 11.71 -24.14
N ASN A 209 -1.69 12.96 -23.68
CA ASN A 209 -0.65 13.85 -24.22
C ASN A 209 0.76 13.54 -23.70
N GLU A 210 0.89 12.61 -22.73
CA GLU A 210 2.17 12.18 -22.15
C GLU A 210 2.99 13.36 -21.57
N ARG A 211 2.32 14.42 -21.12
CA ARG A 211 2.95 15.67 -20.68
C ARG A 211 3.94 15.43 -19.54
N LEU A 212 3.56 14.56 -18.60
CA LEU A 212 4.39 14.16 -17.46
C LEU A 212 5.73 13.58 -17.94
N PHE A 213 5.68 12.59 -18.82
CA PHE A 213 6.87 11.91 -19.37
C PHE A 213 7.73 12.79 -20.28
N LYS A 214 7.20 13.91 -20.80
CA LYS A 214 7.95 14.90 -21.59
C LYS A 214 8.61 15.98 -20.71
N SER A 215 8.26 16.04 -19.42
CA SER A 215 8.77 17.07 -18.51
C SER A 215 10.21 16.80 -18.09
N LYS A 216 11.14 17.69 -18.46
CA LYS A 216 12.54 17.64 -18.02
C LYS A 216 12.67 17.74 -16.50
N MET A 217 11.82 18.55 -15.86
CA MET A 217 11.82 18.73 -14.40
C MET A 217 11.39 17.46 -13.66
N MET A 218 10.42 16.72 -14.21
CA MET A 218 10.03 15.42 -13.67
C MET A 218 11.21 14.45 -13.72
N TRP A 219 11.87 14.33 -14.89
CA TRP A 219 13.02 13.44 -15.04
C TRP A 219 14.21 13.84 -14.17
N LEU A 220 14.44 15.13 -13.95
CA LEU A 220 15.45 15.60 -13.01
C LEU A 220 15.14 15.15 -11.58
N GLY A 221 13.89 15.34 -11.13
CA GLY A 221 13.46 14.88 -9.80
C GLY A 221 13.56 13.36 -9.66
N PHE A 222 13.12 12.60 -10.68
CA PHE A 222 13.25 11.15 -10.74
C PHE A 222 14.72 10.71 -10.71
N ALA A 223 15.60 11.36 -11.46
CA ALA A 223 17.02 11.04 -11.49
C ALA A 223 17.69 11.30 -10.13
N ILE A 224 17.36 12.41 -9.46
CA ILE A 224 17.91 12.72 -8.13
C ILE A 224 17.43 11.70 -7.10
N ALA A 225 16.11 11.51 -6.97
CA ALA A 225 15.53 10.58 -6.01
C ALA A 225 15.98 9.14 -6.29
N GLY A 226 15.86 8.71 -7.55
CA GLY A 226 16.25 7.38 -8.00
C GLY A 226 17.75 7.11 -7.82
N SER A 227 18.63 8.09 -8.02
CA SER A 227 20.06 7.90 -7.76
C SER A 227 20.35 7.74 -6.27
N ILE A 228 19.69 8.52 -5.40
CA ILE A 228 19.84 8.39 -3.95
C ILE A 228 19.38 7.01 -3.48
N ASP A 229 18.19 6.59 -3.90
CA ASP A 229 17.62 5.30 -3.55
C ASP A 229 18.45 4.14 -4.13
N LEU A 230 18.99 4.29 -5.35
CA LEU A 230 19.84 3.29 -5.98
C LEU A 230 21.18 3.16 -5.24
N ILE A 231 21.86 4.26 -4.92
CA ILE A 231 23.12 4.24 -4.17
C ILE A 231 22.90 3.58 -2.81
N ASN A 232 21.86 3.98 -2.09
CA ASN A 232 21.51 3.41 -0.79
C ASN A 232 21.11 1.93 -0.89
N GLY A 233 20.37 1.55 -1.94
CA GLY A 233 19.99 0.16 -2.19
C GLY A 233 21.21 -0.72 -2.51
N VAL A 234 22.14 -0.24 -3.34
CA VAL A 234 23.37 -0.98 -3.65
C VAL A 234 24.28 -1.07 -2.42
N HIS A 235 24.36 -0.03 -1.59
CA HIS A 235 25.10 -0.07 -0.33
C HIS A 235 24.67 -1.22 0.60
N VAL A 236 23.37 -1.55 0.63
CA VAL A 236 22.85 -2.69 1.42
C VAL A 236 23.46 -4.02 0.94
N PHE A 237 23.66 -4.19 -0.36
CA PHE A 237 24.28 -5.41 -0.92
C PHE A 237 25.81 -5.36 -0.92
N LEU A 238 26.39 -4.17 -1.11
CA LEU A 238 27.82 -3.92 -1.21
C LEU A 238 28.20 -2.75 -0.27
N PRO A 239 28.46 -3.03 1.02
CA PRO A 239 28.73 -2.00 2.03
C PRO A 239 30.00 -1.17 1.80
N VAL A 240 30.80 -1.50 0.78
CA VAL A 240 31.98 -0.74 0.35
C VAL A 240 31.63 0.63 -0.26
N LEU A 241 30.43 0.77 -0.83
CA LEU A 241 29.98 2.03 -1.40
C LEU A 241 29.50 2.99 -0.29
N PRO A 242 29.62 4.31 -0.44
CA PRO A 242 29.10 5.25 0.55
C PRO A 242 27.57 5.25 0.57
N GLN A 243 26.98 5.30 1.76
CA GLN A 243 25.55 5.52 1.95
C GLN A 243 25.27 7.03 2.04
N ILE A 244 24.19 7.49 1.41
CA ILE A 244 23.68 8.85 1.58
C ILE A 244 22.78 8.87 2.83
N PRO A 245 23.11 9.68 3.85
CA PRO A 245 22.48 9.61 5.18
C PRO A 245 21.10 10.29 5.22
N VAL A 246 20.12 9.71 4.53
CA VAL A 246 18.75 10.26 4.43
C VAL A 246 17.85 9.93 5.62
N ARG A 247 18.27 9.03 6.53
CA ARG A 247 17.49 8.56 7.69
C ARG A 247 18.30 8.47 9.00
N GLN A 248 19.45 9.13 9.07
CA GLN A 248 20.40 8.94 10.18
C GLN A 248 20.54 10.17 11.08
N VAL A 249 19.94 11.29 10.69
CA VAL A 249 20.04 12.54 11.45
C VAL A 249 18.95 12.56 12.52
N GLU A 250 19.35 12.65 13.79
CA GLU A 250 18.48 12.95 14.91
C GLU A 250 18.81 14.36 15.40
N ILE A 251 17.83 15.27 15.40
CA ILE A 251 18.06 16.67 15.80
C ILE A 251 18.09 16.78 17.33
N GLY A 252 17.27 15.98 18.02
CA GLY A 252 17.10 16.01 19.48
C GLY A 252 18.40 15.83 20.26
N GLN A 253 19.35 15.05 19.73
CA GLN A 253 20.67 14.86 20.36
C GLN A 253 21.48 16.17 20.49
N TYR A 254 21.21 17.17 19.65
CA TYR A 254 21.91 18.45 19.65
C TYR A 254 21.23 19.50 20.54
N VAL A 255 20.02 19.23 21.05
CA VAL A 255 19.23 20.17 21.84
C VAL A 255 19.18 19.69 23.27
N THR A 256 20.20 20.06 24.05
CA THR A 256 20.40 19.57 25.43
C THR A 256 19.95 20.55 26.51
N GLU A 257 19.65 21.80 26.18
CA GLU A 257 19.30 22.86 27.14
C GLU A 257 17.78 23.02 27.31
N LYS A 258 17.32 23.20 28.55
CA LYS A 258 15.90 23.47 28.86
C LYS A 258 15.53 24.90 28.39
N PRO A 259 14.28 25.13 27.91
CA PRO A 259 13.15 24.19 27.87
C PRO A 259 13.18 23.23 26.67
N TRP A 260 14.01 23.49 25.67
CA TRP A 260 14.01 22.78 24.39
C TRP A 260 14.48 21.32 24.48
N ALA A 261 15.24 20.97 25.52
CA ALA A 261 15.59 19.58 25.82
C ALA A 261 14.38 18.64 25.98
N ALA A 262 13.18 19.17 26.25
CA ALA A 262 11.95 18.39 26.33
C ALA A 262 11.45 17.88 24.96
N ILE A 263 11.95 18.41 23.85
CA ILE A 263 11.57 17.98 22.48
C ILE A 263 11.88 16.49 22.24
N GLY A 264 12.92 15.96 22.90
CA GLY A 264 13.28 14.55 22.82
C GLY A 264 13.57 14.06 21.39
N TRP A 265 13.20 12.81 21.12
CA TRP A 265 13.47 12.13 19.85
C TRP A 265 12.84 12.89 18.66
N THR A 266 13.70 13.40 17.78
CA THR A 266 13.31 14.19 16.59
C THR A 266 14.14 13.80 15.38
N PRO A 267 13.79 12.67 14.71
CA PRO A 267 14.50 12.22 13.52
C PRO A 267 14.21 13.15 12.34
N LEU A 268 15.25 13.52 11.61
CA LEU A 268 15.16 14.21 10.33
C LEU A 268 15.35 13.20 9.19
N TYR A 269 14.23 12.73 8.64
CA TYR A 269 14.24 11.80 7.51
C TYR A 269 13.86 12.50 6.22
N ILE A 270 14.78 12.49 5.25
CA ILE A 270 14.55 13.07 3.92
C ILE A 270 14.15 11.94 2.98
N LEU A 271 12.85 11.63 2.97
CA LEU A 271 12.28 10.62 2.10
C LEU A 271 11.81 11.28 0.80
N SER A 272 12.49 11.06 -0.31
CA SER A 272 12.20 11.73 -1.58
C SER A 272 10.73 11.57 -2.03
N PHE A 273 10.14 10.39 -1.81
CA PHE A 273 8.72 10.17 -2.10
C PHE A 273 7.79 11.00 -1.19
N ALA A 274 8.14 11.14 0.10
CA ALA A 274 7.35 11.90 1.06
C ALA A 274 7.45 13.41 0.79
N VAL A 275 8.62 13.88 0.35
CA VAL A 275 8.79 15.27 -0.14
C VAL A 275 7.87 15.52 -1.34
N GLY A 276 7.81 14.57 -2.29
CA GLY A 276 6.91 14.66 -3.44
C GLY A 276 5.43 14.69 -3.05
N LEU A 277 4.99 13.84 -2.11
CA LEU A 277 3.62 13.84 -1.60
C LEU A 277 3.30 15.10 -0.77
N GLY A 278 4.24 15.54 0.06
CA GLY A 278 4.13 16.73 0.89
C GLY A 278 4.02 18.02 0.06
N PHE A 279 4.67 18.09 -1.11
CA PHE A 279 4.51 19.21 -2.04
C PHE A 279 3.08 19.35 -2.55
N LEU A 280 2.37 18.24 -2.72
CA LEU A 280 0.99 18.24 -3.19
C LEU A 280 -0.01 18.48 -2.03
N MET A 281 0.44 18.42 -0.78
CA MET A 281 -0.39 18.56 0.41
C MET A 281 -0.74 20.04 0.69
N PRO A 282 -1.97 20.35 1.13
CA PRO A 282 -2.30 21.70 1.59
C PRO A 282 -1.38 22.16 2.72
N VAL A 283 -0.99 23.44 2.68
CA VAL A 283 -0.06 24.04 3.67
C VAL A 283 -0.56 23.86 5.10
N SER A 284 -1.87 23.94 5.34
CA SER A 284 -2.47 23.71 6.65
C SER A 284 -2.23 22.30 7.17
N MET A 285 -2.37 21.28 6.33
CA MET A 285 -2.09 19.88 6.70
C MET A 285 -0.60 19.66 6.95
N SER A 286 0.26 20.17 6.06
CA SER A 286 1.72 20.08 6.24
C SER A 286 2.16 20.74 7.55
N PHE A 287 1.56 21.88 7.91
CA PHE A 287 1.79 22.53 9.19
C PHE A 287 1.35 21.67 10.38
N SER A 288 0.14 21.12 10.34
CA SER A 288 -0.39 20.29 11.42
C SER A 288 0.50 19.08 11.73
N VAL A 289 1.05 18.41 10.71
CA VAL A 289 1.87 17.19 10.89
C VAL A 289 3.07 17.46 11.81
N TRP A 290 3.88 18.48 11.51
CA TRP A 290 5.07 18.75 12.33
C TRP A 290 4.71 19.47 13.64
N PHE A 291 3.70 20.37 13.62
CA PHE A 291 3.30 21.14 14.79
C PHE A 291 2.79 20.25 15.92
N PHE A 292 1.91 19.28 15.62
CA PHE A 292 1.36 18.39 16.65
C PHE A 292 2.38 17.39 17.18
N ILE A 293 3.31 16.90 16.34
CA ILE A 293 4.43 16.08 16.82
C ILE A 293 5.30 16.89 17.78
N PHE A 294 5.67 18.11 17.38
CA PHE A 294 6.49 18.99 18.19
C PHE A 294 5.82 19.35 19.53
N PHE A 295 4.54 19.71 19.50
CA PHE A 295 3.77 20.05 20.69
C PHE A 295 3.50 18.84 21.59
N GLY A 296 3.22 17.67 21.00
CA GLY A 296 3.05 16.41 21.73
C GLY A 296 4.30 16.03 22.52
N ASN A 297 5.47 16.19 21.91
CA ASN A 297 6.74 15.94 22.59
C ASN A 297 6.99 16.91 23.75
N LEU A 298 6.66 18.20 23.60
CA LEU A 298 6.83 19.20 24.66
C LEU A 298 5.93 18.97 25.88
N ASN A 299 4.74 18.39 25.71
CA ASN A 299 3.78 18.11 26.80
C ASN A 299 3.97 16.75 27.48
N ALA A 300 4.91 15.92 27.00
CA ALA A 300 5.19 14.62 27.61
C ALA A 300 6.00 14.73 28.92
N PHE A 301 6.27 15.95 29.39
CA PHE A 301 6.98 16.33 30.62
C PHE A 301 6.28 17.49 31.32
#